data_AF-A0A8J6I792-F1
#
_entry.id   AF-A0A8J6I792-F1
#
_cell.length_a   1.000
_cell.length_b   1.000
_cell.length_c   1.000
_cell.angle_alpha   90.00
_cell.angle_beta   90.00
_cell.angle_gamma   90.00
#
_symmetry.space_group_name_H-M   'P 1'
#
loop_
_entity.id
_entity.type
_entity.pdbx_description
1 polymer ?
#
loop_
_entity_poly.entity_id
_entity_poly.type
_entity_poly.pdbx_seq_one_letter_code
_entity_poly.pdbx_strand_id
1 'polypeptide(L)'
;MVAHVFVDETKQRGYQLVAAHTGAADLTDDLRQLVRGLVLKGQRRVHMTKESDPRKRVIVAAICGSAITATVYDACRRYSHELDARAACLGALIDDLARGGATRLLIEQDDSLLRWDLQRLIELTRTANCGDSLRYEHQRGQAELLLAIPDAIAWCWAKGGDWRRPIEPIVTDVRRV
;
A
#
# COMPACT_ATOMS: atom_id res chain seq x y z
N MET A 1 -7.98 10.05 -16.60
CA MET A 1 -8.40 9.56 -15.26
C MET A 1 -7.16 9.48 -14.39
N VAL A 2 -7.20 10.07 -13.21
CA VAL A 2 -6.05 10.07 -12.27
C VAL A 2 -6.20 8.84 -11.39
N ALA A 3 -5.35 7.83 -11.58
CA ALA A 3 -5.30 6.67 -10.69
C ALA A 3 -4.36 7.00 -9.52
N HIS A 4 -4.81 6.68 -8.31
CA HIS A 4 -4.01 6.81 -7.08
C HIS A 4 -3.60 5.43 -6.58
N VAL A 5 -2.37 5.34 -6.11
CA VAL A 5 -1.81 4.11 -5.54
C VAL A 5 -1.34 4.42 -4.13
N PHE A 6 -1.82 3.65 -3.16
CA PHE A 6 -1.48 3.79 -1.75
C PHE A 6 -0.59 2.63 -1.33
N VAL A 7 0.50 2.93 -0.62
CA VAL A 7 1.53 1.93 -0.32
C VAL A 7 1.83 1.88 1.16
N ASP A 8 1.92 0.66 1.67
CA ASP A 8 2.46 0.33 2.99
C ASP A 8 3.30 -0.96 2.93
N GLU A 9 4.13 -1.18 3.95
CA GLU A 9 5.04 -2.31 4.03
C GLU A 9 4.79 -3.20 5.25
N THR A 10 5.20 -4.46 5.14
CA THR A 10 5.27 -5.38 6.29
C THR A 10 6.56 -6.18 6.26
N LYS A 11 7.08 -6.45 7.45
CA LYS A 11 8.35 -7.15 7.69
C LYS A 11 8.18 -8.51 8.36
N GLN A 12 6.93 -8.91 8.65
CA GLN A 12 6.65 -10.06 9.51
C GLN A 12 7.06 -11.42 8.91
N ARG A 13 7.13 -11.56 7.59
CA ARG A 13 7.50 -12.82 6.90
C ARG A 13 8.55 -12.61 5.81
N GLY A 14 9.52 -11.74 6.10
CA GLY A 14 10.34 -11.12 5.06
C GLY A 14 9.76 -9.77 4.69
N TYR A 15 10.38 -9.11 3.72
CA TYR A 15 10.01 -7.76 3.32
C TYR A 15 8.97 -7.81 2.20
N GLN A 16 7.80 -7.23 2.46
CA GLN A 16 6.69 -7.16 1.50
C GLN A 16 6.18 -5.72 1.44
N LEU A 17 5.95 -5.24 0.22
CA LEU A 17 5.36 -3.95 -0.07
C LEU A 17 4.00 -4.19 -0.73
N VAL A 18 2.95 -3.54 -0.26
CA VAL A 18 1.62 -3.67 -0.82
C VAL A 18 1.20 -2.36 -1.44
N ALA A 19 0.80 -2.41 -2.71
CA ALA A 19 0.25 -1.28 -3.44
C ALA A 19 -1.25 -1.50 -3.64
N ALA A 20 -2.08 -0.67 -3.00
CA ALA A 20 -3.52 -0.63 -3.21
C ALA A 20 -3.84 0.39 -4.31
N HIS A 21 -4.50 -0.06 -5.38
CA HIS A 21 -4.84 0.74 -6.55
C HIS A 21 -6.29 1.18 -6.45
N THR A 22 -6.53 2.49 -6.36
CA THR A 22 -7.87 3.02 -6.54
C THR A 22 -8.12 3.27 -8.01
N GLY A 23 -9.31 2.93 -8.48
CA GLY A 23 -9.74 3.20 -9.86
C GLY A 23 -9.94 4.70 -10.14
N ALA A 24 -10.99 5.03 -10.87
CA ALA A 24 -11.31 6.43 -11.19
C ALA A 24 -11.38 7.32 -9.94
N ALA A 25 -11.02 8.60 -10.08
CA ALA A 25 -10.94 9.56 -8.98
C ALA A 25 -12.22 9.61 -8.13
N ASP A 26 -13.40 9.49 -8.76
CA ASP A 26 -14.70 9.50 -8.07
C ASP A 26 -14.85 8.37 -7.04
N LEU A 27 -14.22 7.20 -7.29
CA LEU A 27 -14.22 6.08 -6.35
C LEU A 27 -13.34 6.33 -5.12
N THR A 28 -12.44 7.32 -5.18
CA THR A 28 -11.51 7.62 -4.09
C THR A 28 -12.26 8.25 -2.91
N ASP A 29 -13.27 9.08 -3.16
CA ASP A 29 -14.00 9.76 -2.09
C ASP A 29 -14.98 8.82 -1.37
N ASP A 30 -15.64 7.91 -2.10
CA ASP A 30 -16.45 6.85 -1.50
C ASP A 30 -15.60 5.92 -0.63
N LEU A 31 -14.40 5.57 -1.09
CA LEU A 31 -13.43 4.82 -0.28
C LEU A 31 -13.02 5.59 0.98
N ARG A 32 -12.82 6.91 0.89
CA ARG A 32 -12.52 7.73 2.07
C ARG A 32 -13.68 7.74 3.05
N GLN A 33 -14.92 7.83 2.58
CA GLN A 33 -16.11 7.75 3.43
C GLN A 33 -16.21 6.38 4.11
N LEU A 34 -15.99 5.30 3.36
CA LEU A 34 -15.97 3.93 3.89
C LEU A 34 -14.91 3.78 4.99
N VAL A 35 -13.66 4.18 4.73
CA VAL A 35 -12.57 4.06 5.72
C VAL A 35 -12.81 4.98 6.92
N ARG A 36 -13.36 6.19 6.72
CA ARG A 36 -13.78 7.07 7.84
C ARG A 36 -14.82 6.40 8.73
N GLY A 37 -15.78 5.69 8.15
CA GLY A 37 -16.77 4.90 8.91
C GLY A 37 -16.15 3.75 9.73
N LEU A 38 -14.93 3.32 9.37
CA LEU A 38 -14.18 2.33 10.14
C LEU A 38 -13.34 2.94 11.28
N VAL A 39 -13.18 4.26 11.35
CA VAL A 39 -12.46 4.90 12.44
C VAL A 39 -13.39 5.04 13.65
N LEU A 40 -13.04 4.40 14.78
CA LEU A 40 -13.85 4.45 16.00
C LEU A 40 -13.77 5.81 16.70
N LYS A 41 -14.73 6.11 17.58
CA LYS A 41 -14.70 7.32 18.41
C LYS A 41 -13.41 7.36 19.25
N GLY A 42 -12.65 8.45 19.12
CA GLY A 42 -11.35 8.63 19.81
C GLY A 42 -10.17 8.02 19.06
N GLN A 43 -10.40 7.28 17.98
CA GLN A 43 -9.36 6.78 17.10
C GLN A 43 -9.02 7.83 16.04
N ARG A 44 -7.73 7.98 15.72
CA ARG A 44 -7.26 8.90 14.67
C ARG A 44 -7.22 8.26 13.28
N ARG A 45 -6.83 6.98 13.23
CA ARG A 45 -6.74 6.16 12.00
C ARG A 45 -6.92 4.69 12.34
N VAL A 46 -7.33 3.90 11.36
CA VAL A 46 -7.26 2.43 11.43
C VAL A 46 -5.81 1.98 11.29
N HIS A 47 -5.37 1.02 12.11
CA HIS A 47 -4.09 0.33 11.91
C HIS A 47 -4.20 -1.09 12.46
N MET A 48 -4.12 -2.09 11.58
CA MET A 48 -4.54 -3.47 11.89
C MET A 48 -3.88 -4.06 13.14
N THR A 49 -2.60 -3.76 13.38
CA THR A 49 -1.88 -4.28 14.55
C THR A 49 -2.49 -3.83 15.88
N LYS A 50 -3.25 -2.72 15.90
CA LYS A 50 -3.89 -2.16 17.10
C LYS A 50 -5.34 -2.59 17.28
N GLU A 51 -5.91 -3.33 16.34
CA GLU A 51 -7.33 -3.71 16.34
C GLU A 51 -7.57 -5.08 17.00
N SER A 52 -8.77 -5.29 17.56
CA SER A 52 -9.20 -6.62 18.01
C SER A 52 -9.56 -7.52 16.82
N ASP A 53 -9.47 -8.84 16.97
CA ASP A 53 -9.76 -9.78 15.87
C ASP A 53 -11.18 -9.63 15.28
N PRO A 54 -12.26 -9.47 16.09
CA PRO A 54 -13.58 -9.16 15.53
C PRO A 54 -13.56 -7.88 14.69
N ARG A 55 -12.82 -6.85 15.13
CA ARG A 55 -12.73 -5.58 14.41
C ARG A 55 -11.96 -5.70 13.11
N LYS A 56 -10.84 -6.43 13.11
CA LYS A 56 -10.06 -6.76 11.92
C LYS A 56 -10.92 -7.42 10.85
N ARG A 57 -11.81 -8.37 11.23
CA ARG A 57 -12.74 -9.01 10.28
C ARG A 57 -13.70 -8.00 9.62
N VAL A 58 -14.24 -7.07 10.40
CA VAL A 58 -15.12 -6.01 9.86
C VAL A 58 -14.36 -5.11 8.88
N ILE A 59 -13.13 -4.72 9.22
CA ILE A 59 -12.29 -3.88 8.35
C ILE A 59 -12.00 -4.60 7.04
N VAL A 60 -11.55 -5.86 7.12
CA VAL A 60 -11.24 -6.68 5.94
C VAL A 60 -12.47 -6.87 5.06
N ALA A 61 -13.62 -7.18 5.65
CA ALA A 61 -14.86 -7.35 4.89
C ALA A 61 -15.28 -6.05 4.18
N ALA A 62 -15.15 -4.90 4.83
CA ALA A 62 -15.46 -3.60 4.22
C ALA A 62 -14.52 -3.28 3.05
N ILE A 63 -13.22 -3.55 3.19
CA ILE A 63 -12.23 -3.35 2.12
C ILE A 63 -12.52 -4.30 0.94
N CYS A 64 -12.78 -5.58 1.20
CA CYS A 64 -13.06 -6.57 0.15
C CYS A 64 -14.39 -6.32 -0.57
N GLY A 65 -15.35 -5.65 0.10
CA GLY A 65 -16.60 -5.21 -0.51
C GLY A 65 -16.47 -3.94 -1.37
N SER A 66 -15.29 -3.33 -1.42
CA SER A 66 -15.01 -2.15 -2.25
C SER A 66 -14.35 -2.53 -3.58
N ALA A 67 -14.42 -1.64 -4.57
CA ALA A 67 -13.84 -1.85 -5.91
C ALA A 67 -12.32 -1.59 -5.95
N ILE A 68 -11.58 -2.03 -4.93
CA ILE A 68 -10.13 -1.85 -4.85
C ILE A 68 -9.40 -3.10 -5.32
N THR A 69 -8.26 -2.90 -5.97
CA THR A 69 -7.32 -3.97 -6.28
C THR A 69 -5.98 -3.70 -5.61
N ALA A 70 -5.19 -4.74 -5.40
CA ALA A 70 -3.87 -4.63 -4.81
C ALA A 70 -2.84 -5.50 -5.51
N THR A 71 -1.61 -5.00 -5.52
CA THR A 71 -0.44 -5.74 -5.97
C THR A 71 0.51 -5.92 -4.79
N VAL A 72 1.00 -7.14 -4.58
CA VAL A 72 1.98 -7.44 -3.53
C VAL A 72 3.36 -7.63 -4.15
N TYR A 73 4.34 -6.86 -3.71
CA TYR A 73 5.74 -7.03 -4.05
C TYR A 73 6.45 -7.74 -2.90
N ASP A 74 6.93 -8.95 -3.14
CA ASP A 74 7.48 -9.85 -2.12
C ASP A 74 8.97 -10.11 -2.37
N ALA A 75 9.80 -9.44 -1.57
CA ALA A 75 11.25 -9.62 -1.56
C ALA A 75 11.70 -10.87 -0.80
N CYS A 76 10.75 -11.61 -0.22
CA CYS A 76 10.98 -12.78 0.60
C CYS A 76 12.09 -12.53 1.64
N ARG A 77 13.10 -13.42 1.68
CA ARG A 77 14.33 -13.25 2.46
C ARG A 77 15.56 -13.18 1.54
N ARG A 78 15.38 -12.63 0.33
CA ARG A 78 16.46 -12.59 -0.68
C ARG A 78 17.55 -11.56 -0.35
N TYR A 79 17.22 -10.57 0.47
CA TYR A 79 18.10 -9.45 0.79
C TYR A 79 18.57 -9.52 2.24
N SER A 80 19.83 -9.19 2.44
CA SER A 80 20.45 -9.12 3.77
C SER A 80 20.08 -7.83 4.53
N HIS A 81 19.75 -6.76 3.80
CA HIS A 81 19.35 -5.47 4.38
C HIS A 81 17.95 -5.06 3.94
N GLU A 82 17.17 -4.52 4.87
CA GLU A 82 15.79 -4.08 4.62
C GLU A 82 15.71 -2.97 3.57
N LEU A 83 16.70 -2.06 3.54
CA LEU A 83 16.75 -0.99 2.55
C LEU A 83 16.94 -1.53 1.12
N ASP A 84 17.68 -2.63 0.96
CA ASP A 84 17.85 -3.24 -0.36
C ASP A 84 16.57 -3.92 -0.82
N ALA A 85 15.87 -4.61 0.09
CA ALA A 85 14.55 -5.17 -0.18
C ALA A 85 13.51 -4.09 -0.52
N ARG A 86 13.51 -2.97 0.22
CA ARG A 86 12.67 -1.80 -0.05
C ARG A 86 12.98 -1.20 -1.41
N ALA A 87 14.26 -1.04 -1.75
CA ALA A 87 14.65 -0.52 -3.05
C ALA A 87 14.18 -1.42 -4.20
N ALA A 88 14.28 -2.74 -4.06
CA ALA A 88 13.83 -3.70 -5.05
C ALA A 88 12.30 -3.67 -5.22
N CYS A 89 11.54 -3.66 -4.12
CA CYS A 89 10.09 -3.54 -4.16
C CYS A 89 9.63 -2.22 -4.77
N LEU A 90 10.24 -1.09 -4.36
CA LEU A 90 9.93 0.22 -4.93
C LEU A 90 10.28 0.28 -6.41
N GLY A 91 11.40 -0.32 -6.84
CA GLY A 91 11.78 -0.38 -8.25
C GLY A 91 10.73 -1.11 -9.09
N ALA A 92 10.35 -2.32 -8.67
CA ALA A 92 9.32 -3.09 -9.35
C ALA A 92 7.97 -2.36 -9.39
N LEU A 93 7.59 -1.68 -8.30
CA LEU A 93 6.39 -0.85 -8.25
C LEU A 93 6.45 0.29 -9.27
N ILE A 94 7.52 1.08 -9.26
CA ILE A 94 7.66 2.22 -10.17
C ILE A 94 7.63 1.76 -11.63
N ASP A 95 8.26 0.64 -11.96
CA ASP A 95 8.22 0.06 -13.30
C ASP A 95 6.81 -0.33 -13.74
N ASP A 96 5.98 -0.82 -12.81
CA ASP A 96 4.57 -1.14 -13.11
C ASP A 96 3.72 0.11 -13.22
N LEU A 97 3.95 1.13 -12.37
CA LEU A 97 3.24 2.41 -12.45
C LEU A 97 3.56 3.16 -13.75
N ALA A 98 4.81 3.10 -14.21
CA ALA A 98 5.24 3.68 -15.48
C ALA A 98 4.50 3.05 -16.68
N ARG A 99 4.25 1.73 -16.62
CA ARG A 99 3.49 1.00 -17.66
C ARG A 99 1.98 1.19 -17.54
N GLY A 100 1.45 1.29 -16.32
CA GLY A 100 0.01 1.37 -16.03
C GLY A 100 -0.60 2.77 -16.10
N GLY A 101 0.21 3.81 -16.29
CA GLY A 101 -0.26 5.20 -16.39
C GLY A 101 -0.78 5.77 -15.06
N ALA A 102 -0.33 5.24 -13.93
CA ALA A 102 -0.68 5.80 -12.62
C ALA A 102 -0.07 7.19 -12.46
N THR A 103 -0.85 8.09 -11.86
CA THR A 103 -0.52 9.51 -11.79
C THR A 103 -0.10 9.95 -10.40
N ARG A 104 -0.58 9.28 -9.33
CA ARG A 104 -0.13 9.55 -7.96
C ARG A 104 0.17 8.30 -7.16
N LEU A 105 1.29 8.33 -6.46
CA LEU A 105 1.75 7.34 -5.50
C LEU A 105 1.80 7.97 -4.11
N LEU A 106 1.07 7.42 -3.15
CA LEU A 106 1.05 7.86 -1.76
C LEU A 106 1.69 6.78 -0.89
N ILE A 107 2.73 7.15 -0.15
CA ILE A 107 3.52 6.24 0.69
C ILE A 107 3.32 6.65 2.14
N GLU A 108 3.09 5.68 3.04
CA GLU A 108 3.09 5.98 4.47
C GLU A 108 4.46 6.51 4.92
N GLN A 109 4.45 7.70 5.54
CA GLN A 109 5.66 8.39 5.96
C GLN A 109 6.25 7.80 7.24
N ASP A 110 7.45 7.26 7.10
CA ASP A 110 8.42 7.04 8.18
C ASP A 110 9.53 8.10 8.09
N ASP A 111 9.71 8.90 9.15
CA ASP A 111 10.71 9.99 9.15
C ASP A 111 12.15 9.48 9.04
N SER A 112 12.42 8.27 9.53
CA SER A 112 13.73 7.66 9.43
C SER A 112 14.08 7.27 8.00
N LEU A 113 13.07 6.98 7.18
CA LEU A 113 13.22 6.57 5.78
C LEU A 113 12.99 7.70 4.78
N LEU A 114 12.31 8.78 5.16
CA LEU A 114 11.86 9.84 4.23
C LEU A 114 12.97 10.35 3.30
N ARG A 115 14.14 10.72 3.85
CA ARG A 115 15.24 11.23 3.02
C ARG A 115 15.77 10.17 2.05
N TRP A 116 15.89 8.93 2.51
CA TRP A 116 16.36 7.82 1.71
C TRP A 116 15.36 7.47 0.60
N ASP A 117 14.07 7.40 0.93
CA ASP A 117 12.99 7.15 -0.01
C ASP A 117 12.93 8.21 -1.10
N LEU A 118 12.98 9.49 -0.73
CA LEU A 118 12.94 10.59 -1.70
C LEU A 118 14.09 10.48 -2.70
N GLN A 119 15.31 10.22 -2.22
CA GLN A 119 16.44 10.02 -3.11
C GLN A 119 16.25 8.82 -4.03
N ARG A 120 15.79 7.68 -3.48
CA ARG A 120 15.56 6.47 -4.26
C ARG A 120 14.46 6.64 -5.31
N LEU A 121 13.35 7.29 -4.96
CA LEU A 121 12.24 7.55 -5.87
C LEU A 121 12.65 8.47 -7.03
N ILE A 122 13.51 9.47 -6.79
CA ILE A 122 14.08 10.30 -7.85
C ILE A 122 14.87 9.43 -8.85
N GLU A 123 15.72 8.54 -8.37
CA GLU A 123 16.53 7.65 -9.22
C GLU A 123 15.64 6.68 -10.03
N LEU A 124 14.68 6.04 -9.36
CA LEU A 124 13.79 5.05 -9.97
C LEU A 124 12.87 5.69 -11.02
N THR A 125 12.24 6.82 -10.71
CA THR A 125 11.33 7.49 -11.66
C THR A 125 12.04 8.06 -12.88
N ARG A 126 13.30 8.49 -12.73
CA ARG A 126 14.15 8.86 -13.87
C ARG A 126 14.49 7.65 -14.73
N THR A 127 14.88 6.55 -14.11
CA THR A 127 15.23 5.31 -14.82
C THR A 127 14.04 4.75 -15.61
N ALA A 128 12.85 4.78 -15.01
CA ALA A 128 11.60 4.35 -15.64
C ALA A 128 10.99 5.40 -16.60
N ASN A 129 11.64 6.55 -16.79
CA ASN A 129 11.18 7.67 -17.63
C ASN A 129 9.74 8.13 -17.31
N CYS A 130 9.39 8.17 -16.02
CA CYS A 130 8.04 8.52 -15.56
C CYS A 130 8.02 9.71 -14.60
N GLY A 131 9.12 10.45 -14.44
CA GLY A 131 9.22 11.58 -13.52
C GLY A 131 8.23 12.73 -13.81
N ASP A 132 7.86 12.92 -15.08
CA ASP A 132 6.93 13.99 -15.47
C ASP A 132 5.46 13.61 -15.26
N SER A 133 5.12 12.32 -15.32
CA SER A 133 3.76 11.79 -15.26
C SER A 133 3.37 11.25 -13.88
N LEU A 134 4.33 10.69 -13.14
CA LEU A 134 4.10 10.12 -11.81
C LEU A 134 4.47 11.16 -10.74
N ARG A 135 3.50 11.48 -9.89
CA ARG A 135 3.73 12.25 -8.66
C ARG A 135 3.78 11.28 -7.49
N TYR A 136 4.70 11.47 -6.56
CA TYR A 136 4.74 10.70 -5.32
C TYR A 136 4.74 11.63 -4.11
N GLU A 137 4.03 11.22 -3.07
CA GLU A 137 3.86 11.96 -1.84
C GLU A 137 4.02 11.03 -0.64
N HIS A 138 4.75 11.47 0.38
CA HIS A 138 4.77 10.82 1.68
C HIS A 138 3.72 11.46 2.56
N GLN A 139 2.79 10.64 3.08
CA GLN A 139 1.70 11.10 3.92
C GLN A 139 1.70 10.33 5.24
N ARG A 140 1.37 11.01 6.33
CA ARG A 140 1.08 10.32 7.60
C ARG A 140 -0.26 9.59 7.44
N GLY A 141 -0.39 8.35 7.91
CA GLY A 141 -1.68 7.66 7.78
C GLY A 141 -2.83 8.24 8.63
N GLN A 142 -2.58 9.25 9.47
CA GLN A 142 -3.66 10.05 10.07
C GLN A 142 -4.12 11.22 9.16
N ALA A 143 -3.28 11.66 8.23
CA ALA A 143 -3.57 12.72 7.28
C ALA A 143 -4.21 12.16 5.99
N GLU A 144 -3.79 10.96 5.57
CA GLU A 144 -4.42 10.21 4.48
C GLU A 144 -4.93 8.86 4.99
N LEU A 145 -6.24 8.76 5.16
CA LEU A 145 -6.90 7.59 5.75
C LEU A 145 -6.82 6.36 4.85
N LEU A 146 -6.72 6.55 3.53
CA LEU A 146 -6.64 5.44 2.59
C LEU A 146 -5.36 4.62 2.72
N LEU A 147 -4.33 5.14 3.40
CA LEU A 147 -3.15 4.35 3.78
C LEU A 147 -3.48 3.18 4.72
N ALA A 148 -4.65 3.19 5.38
CA ALA A 148 -5.12 2.03 6.15
C ALA A 148 -5.44 0.80 5.28
N ILE A 149 -5.69 0.99 3.98
CA ILE A 149 -6.02 -0.11 3.06
C ILE A 149 -4.79 -0.99 2.78
N PRO A 150 -3.66 -0.45 2.27
CA PRO A 150 -2.46 -1.26 2.09
C PRO A 150 -1.93 -1.82 3.41
N ASP A 151 -2.04 -1.12 4.55
CA ASP A 151 -1.75 -1.69 5.89
C ASP A 151 -2.59 -2.95 6.16
N ALA A 152 -3.90 -2.87 5.90
CA ALA A 152 -4.79 -3.99 6.15
C ALA A 152 -4.47 -5.20 5.28
N ILE A 153 -4.22 -4.96 3.99
CA ILE A 153 -3.86 -6.01 3.04
C ILE A 153 -2.49 -6.61 3.39
N ALA A 154 -1.48 -5.79 3.69
CA ALA A 154 -0.15 -6.22 4.10
C ALA A 154 -0.20 -7.08 5.37
N TRP A 155 -0.96 -6.65 6.38
CA TRP A 155 -1.14 -7.41 7.60
C TRP A 155 -1.80 -8.77 7.34
N CYS A 156 -2.90 -8.80 6.59
CA CYS A 156 -3.61 -10.03 6.25
C CYS A 156 -2.74 -10.99 5.45
N TRP A 157 -2.00 -10.48 4.47
CA TRP A 157 -1.11 -11.25 3.62
C TRP A 157 0.01 -11.91 4.43
N ALA A 158 0.64 -11.14 5.32
CA ALA A 158 1.71 -11.63 6.18
C ALA A 158 1.22 -12.64 7.23
N LYS A 159 0.01 -12.45 7.79
CA LYS A 159 -0.58 -13.42 8.73
C LYS A 159 -0.91 -14.74 8.06
N GLY A 160 -1.41 -14.71 6.82
CA GLY A 160 -1.80 -15.91 6.10
C GLY A 160 -3.05 -16.58 6.67
N GLY A 161 -3.33 -17.81 6.22
CA GLY A 161 -4.45 -18.61 6.69
C GLY A 161 -5.80 -17.90 6.50
N ASP A 162 -6.61 -17.89 7.56
CA ASP A 162 -7.96 -17.30 7.54
C ASP A 162 -7.98 -15.79 7.31
N TRP A 163 -6.84 -15.11 7.45
CA TRP A 163 -6.72 -13.67 7.18
C TRP A 163 -6.39 -13.35 5.74
N ARG A 164 -5.70 -14.28 5.04
CA ARG A 164 -5.32 -14.09 3.63
C ARG A 164 -6.44 -14.49 2.68
N ARG A 165 -7.15 -15.59 2.95
CA ARG A 165 -8.25 -16.07 2.09
C ARG A 165 -9.26 -14.97 1.68
N PRO A 166 -9.72 -14.09 2.58
CA PRO A 166 -10.70 -13.05 2.20
C PRO A 166 -10.15 -12.00 1.24
N ILE A 167 -8.85 -11.69 1.31
CA ILE A 167 -8.23 -10.65 0.48
C ILE A 167 -7.66 -11.19 -0.85
N GLU A 168 -7.59 -12.51 -1.05
CA GLU A 168 -7.09 -13.11 -2.29
C GLU A 168 -7.81 -12.59 -3.55
N PRO A 169 -9.14 -12.39 -3.58
CA PRO A 169 -9.82 -11.87 -4.76
C PRO A 169 -9.45 -10.42 -5.14
N ILE A 170 -9.04 -9.61 -4.16
CA ILE A 170 -8.64 -8.21 -4.41
C ILE A 170 -7.14 -8.08 -4.69
N VAL A 171 -6.33 -9.07 -4.31
CA VAL A 171 -4.90 -9.12 -4.65
C VAL A 171 -4.76 -9.69 -6.06
N THR A 172 -4.65 -8.81 -7.05
CA THR A 172 -4.66 -9.17 -8.47
C THR A 172 -3.31 -9.64 -8.99
N ASP A 173 -2.21 -9.27 -8.33
CA ASP A 173 -0.87 -9.72 -8.70
C ASP A 173 0.08 -9.84 -7.50
N VAL A 174 1.06 -10.75 -7.62
CA VAL A 174 2.12 -10.98 -6.63
C VAL A 174 3.45 -11.06 -7.33
N ARG A 175 4.26 -10.00 -7.23
CA ARG A 175 5.56 -9.91 -7.88
C ARG A 175 6.64 -10.30 -6.90
N ARG A 176 7.40 -11.35 -7.23
CA ARG A 176 8.60 -11.71 -6.48
C ARG A 176 9.75 -10.85 -6.98
N VAL A 177 10.36 -10.10 -6.07
CA VAL A 177 11.55 -9.28 -6.34
C VAL A 177 12.79 -9.90 -5.72
#